data_AF-A0A0P7UVR4-F1
#
_entry.id   AF-A0A0P7UVR4-F1
#
_cell.length_a   1.000
_cell.length_b   1.000
_cell.length_c   1.000
_cell.angle_alpha   90.00
_cell.angle_beta   90.00
_cell.angle_gamma   90.00
#
_symmetry.space_group_name_H-M   'P 1'
#
loop_
_entity.id
_entity.type
_entity.pdbx_description
1 polymer ?
#
loop_
_entity_poly.entity_id
_entity_poly.type
_entity_poly.pdbx_seq_one_letter_code
_entity_poly.pdbx_strand_id
1 'polypeptide(L)'
;MVESCCAYVIALMAVYWCTEALPLAVTALLPTLLFPVLGIMKSKEVCMQYLKDTNMLFVGGLIVAVAVEHWNLHKRIALRVLLIMGVRPALLMLGFMAVTAFLSMWISNTATTAMMVPIVQALNNTVQSCNVSSPTPLSSFYKVTVSGLGVSPEEAADRTRMCKGFTLCVCYAASIGGTATLTGTGPNLVLKGQMNQLFPQNGDVINFASWFGFAFPNMVLMLALAWFWLQLIFMGFNFRRTWRCGVLTSAKEAVAYRVIREEHRRLGPMCFGELSVLLLFSLLVLLWFTRDPGFMAGWATHLFNAEAEYVTDATVAIFVAVLLFIFPSKVPQLCFWKSHSTDSQASNSPCPALLTWKVVQKKLPWNIVLLLGGGFALARGSEVSGLSLWLGNQMSPLHSIPPWAIATVLCLLVATFTECTSNVATATLFLPVLASMSQSIGVNPLYVMLPCTLSASFAFMLPVATPPNAIVFSYGYLQVSDMAKVGVVMNIIGLLCVTLAINTWGRAMFHLDTFPTWANATGM
;
A
#
# COMPACT_ATOMS: atom_id res chain seq x y z
N MET A 1 -25.60 -2.78 30.22
CA MET A 1 -26.00 -1.49 29.60
C MET A 1 -24.85 -0.85 28.82
N VAL A 2 -23.67 -0.64 29.43
CA VAL A 2 -22.52 0.00 28.75
C VAL A 2 -22.04 -0.80 27.52
N GLU A 3 -22.01 -2.14 27.61
CA GLU A 3 -21.73 -3.04 26.48
C GLU A 3 -22.65 -2.79 25.28
N SER A 4 -23.96 -2.68 25.53
CA SER A 4 -24.98 -2.45 24.49
C SER A 4 -24.85 -1.06 23.86
N CYS A 5 -24.49 -0.04 24.65
CA CYS A 5 -24.19 1.30 24.13
C CYS A 5 -22.95 1.29 23.23
N CYS A 6 -21.88 0.57 23.62
CA CYS A 6 -20.69 0.43 22.78
C CYS A 6 -21.01 -0.34 21.49
N ALA A 7 -21.77 -1.44 21.59
CA ALA A 7 -22.21 -2.22 20.44
C ALA A 7 -23.05 -1.37 19.46
N TYR A 8 -23.92 -0.50 19.97
CA TYR A 8 -24.69 0.43 19.16
C TYR A 8 -23.78 1.38 18.35
N VAL A 9 -22.76 1.97 18.98
CA VAL A 9 -21.82 2.86 18.28
C VAL A 9 -21.01 2.11 17.22
N ILE A 10 -20.54 0.89 17.53
CA ILE A 10 -19.82 0.04 16.57
C ILE A 10 -20.72 -0.32 15.39
N ALA A 11 -21.96 -0.74 15.65
CA ALA A 11 -22.90 -1.08 14.60
C ALA A 11 -23.25 0.14 13.72
N LEU A 12 -23.45 1.30 14.34
CA LEU A 12 -23.69 2.56 13.62
C LEU A 12 -22.50 2.91 12.71
N MET A 13 -21.28 2.86 13.25
CA MET A 13 -20.07 3.13 12.48
C MET A 13 -19.85 2.10 11.38
N ALA A 14 -20.11 0.82 11.63
CA ALA A 14 -20.03 -0.23 10.62
C ALA A 14 -20.98 0.06 9.47
N VAL A 15 -22.25 0.36 9.76
CA VAL A 15 -23.24 0.73 8.72
C VAL A 15 -22.77 1.97 7.96
N TYR A 16 -22.30 3.02 8.63
CA TYR A 16 -21.85 4.24 7.96
C TYR A 16 -20.56 4.07 7.14
N TRP A 17 -19.65 3.19 7.55
CA TRP A 17 -18.46 2.87 6.76
C TRP A 17 -18.77 1.96 5.58
N CYS A 18 -19.72 1.03 5.70
CA CYS A 18 -20.15 0.17 4.59
C CYS A 18 -20.99 0.92 3.56
N THR A 19 -21.89 1.80 4.01
CA THR A 19 -22.78 2.56 3.12
C THR A 19 -22.15 3.87 2.63
N GLU A 20 -21.03 4.28 3.22
CA GLU A 20 -20.39 5.59 3.03
C GLU A 20 -21.39 6.76 3.15
N ALA A 21 -22.42 6.62 4.00
CA ALA A 21 -23.44 7.65 4.21
C ALA A 21 -22.85 8.98 4.70
N LEU A 22 -21.71 8.93 5.40
CA LEU A 22 -20.88 10.06 5.77
C LEU A 22 -19.44 9.81 5.33
N PRO A 23 -18.63 10.86 5.06
CA PRO A 23 -17.22 10.69 4.77
C PRO A 23 -16.51 9.89 5.86
N LEU A 24 -15.64 8.96 5.47
CA LEU A 24 -15.00 8.00 6.39
C LEU A 24 -14.35 8.67 7.62
N ALA A 25 -13.75 9.85 7.43
CA ALA A 25 -13.14 10.64 8.50
C ALA A 25 -14.15 11.22 9.50
N VAL A 26 -15.33 11.62 9.03
CA VAL A 26 -16.41 12.15 9.88
C VAL A 26 -17.02 11.01 10.70
N THR A 27 -17.28 9.87 10.06
CA THR A 27 -17.71 8.66 10.77
C THR A 27 -16.69 8.26 11.84
N ALA A 28 -15.40 8.35 11.53
CA ALA A 28 -14.33 8.06 12.47
C ALA A 28 -14.27 9.02 13.68
N LEU A 29 -14.90 10.20 13.63
CA LEU A 29 -15.00 11.11 14.78
C LEU A 29 -16.18 10.78 15.70
N LEU A 30 -17.14 9.95 15.29
CA LEU A 30 -18.31 9.60 16.10
C LEU A 30 -17.97 9.09 17.51
N PRO A 31 -16.92 8.29 17.75
CA PRO A 31 -16.53 7.88 19.10
C PRO A 31 -16.24 9.07 20.03
N THR A 32 -15.63 10.15 19.52
CA THR A 32 -15.33 11.35 20.33
C THR A 32 -16.57 12.03 20.88
N LEU A 33 -17.70 11.91 20.17
CA LEU A 33 -18.98 12.47 20.57
C LEU A 33 -19.81 11.44 21.37
N LEU A 34 -19.98 10.24 20.83
CA LEU A 34 -20.94 9.26 21.35
C LEU A 34 -20.42 8.55 22.59
N PHE A 35 -19.12 8.27 22.72
CA PHE A 35 -18.62 7.55 23.90
C PHE A 35 -18.77 8.35 25.20
N PRO A 36 -18.45 9.66 25.24
CA PRO A 36 -18.71 10.46 26.44
C PRO A 36 -20.20 10.64 26.72
N VAL A 37 -21.02 10.88 25.68
CA VAL A 37 -22.47 11.09 25.83
C VAL A 37 -23.17 9.83 26.37
N LEU A 38 -22.75 8.65 25.93
CA LEU A 38 -23.30 7.37 26.37
C LEU A 38 -22.63 6.83 27.64
N GLY A 39 -21.69 7.57 28.25
CA GLY A 39 -21.02 7.18 29.49
C GLY A 39 -20.06 5.99 29.37
N ILE A 40 -19.54 5.71 28.17
CA ILE A 40 -18.61 4.60 27.90
C ILE A 40 -17.18 4.97 28.30
N MET A 41 -16.72 6.15 27.89
CA MET A 41 -15.36 6.65 28.15
C MET A 41 -15.36 8.16 28.34
N LYS A 42 -14.43 8.68 29.16
CA LYS A 42 -14.26 10.13 29.34
C LYS A 42 -13.71 10.76 28.05
N SER A 43 -14.15 11.97 27.72
CA SER A 43 -13.72 12.68 26.50
C SER A 43 -12.20 12.74 26.33
N LYS A 44 -11.45 13.06 27.39
CA LYS A 44 -9.97 13.08 27.37
C LYS A 44 -9.37 11.73 26.97
N GLU A 45 -9.92 10.63 27.47
CA GLU A 45 -9.43 9.27 27.18
C GLU A 45 -9.71 8.85 25.74
N VAL A 46 -10.85 9.27 25.18
CA VAL A 46 -11.19 9.04 23.78
C VAL A 46 -10.28 9.85 22.86
N CYS A 47 -10.07 11.14 23.14
CA CYS A 47 -9.19 11.99 22.34
C CYS A 47 -7.74 11.48 22.31
N MET A 48 -7.23 10.91 23.40
CA MET A 48 -5.89 10.29 23.44
C MET A 48 -5.74 9.11 22.48
N GLN A 49 -6.83 8.46 22.05
CA GLN A 49 -6.77 7.38 21.06
C GLN A 49 -6.44 7.89 19.65
N TYR A 50 -6.68 9.18 19.36
CA TYR A 50 -6.39 9.75 18.03
C TYR A 50 -4.93 10.17 17.84
N LEU A 51 -4.14 10.28 18.91
CA LEU A 51 -2.74 10.72 18.85
C LEU A 51 -1.78 9.65 19.40
N LYS A 52 -2.04 8.39 19.06
CA LYS A 52 -1.19 7.24 19.41
C LYS A 52 0.11 7.23 18.60
N ASP A 53 1.11 6.54 19.11
CA ASP A 53 2.43 6.33 18.48
C ASP A 53 2.30 5.87 17.01
N THR A 54 1.47 4.86 16.75
CA THR A 54 1.22 4.35 15.40
C THR A 54 0.64 5.41 14.44
N ASN A 55 -0.14 6.37 14.94
CA ASN A 55 -0.63 7.47 14.12
C ASN A 55 0.50 8.46 13.79
N MET A 56 1.41 8.70 14.73
CA MET A 56 2.61 9.51 14.48
C MET A 56 3.58 8.84 13.50
N LEU A 57 3.74 7.52 13.59
CA LEU A 57 4.47 6.73 12.57
C LEU A 57 3.87 6.94 11.18
N PHE A 58 2.55 6.89 11.07
CA PHE A 58 1.87 7.10 9.80
C PHE A 58 2.06 8.51 9.26
N VAL A 59 1.86 9.54 10.09
CA VAL A 59 2.06 10.94 9.71
C VAL A 59 3.50 11.18 9.25
N GLY A 60 4.51 10.70 9.99
CA GLY A 60 5.92 10.80 9.60
C GLY A 60 6.21 10.11 8.27
N GLY A 61 5.72 8.87 8.08
CA GLY A 61 5.87 8.13 6.83
C GLY A 61 5.23 8.83 5.64
N LEU A 62 4.02 9.37 5.80
CA LEU A 62 3.32 10.13 4.76
C LEU A 62 4.04 11.43 4.41
N ILE A 63 4.60 12.15 5.38
CA ILE A 63 5.38 13.37 5.10
C ILE A 63 6.58 13.04 4.22
N VAL A 64 7.28 11.94 4.52
CA VAL A 64 8.43 11.50 3.71
C VAL A 64 7.98 11.06 2.32
N ALA A 65 6.88 10.31 2.22
CA ALA A 65 6.30 9.91 0.92
C ALA A 65 5.91 11.14 0.07
N VAL A 66 5.31 12.16 0.68
CA VAL A 66 4.97 13.43 0.04
C VAL A 66 6.21 14.17 -0.45
N ALA A 67 7.35 14.10 0.26
CA ALA A 67 8.61 14.67 -0.20
C ALA A 67 9.17 13.93 -1.43
N VAL A 68 9.15 12.59 -1.42
CA VAL A 68 9.54 11.76 -2.58
C VAL A 68 8.64 12.04 -3.79
N GLU A 69 7.35 12.30 -3.55
CA GLU A 69 6.40 12.68 -4.58
C GLU A 69 6.67 14.09 -5.12
N HIS A 70 6.84 15.07 -4.23
CA HIS A 70 7.06 16.48 -4.58
C HIS A 70 8.30 16.69 -5.46
N TRP A 71 9.36 15.92 -5.21
CA TRP A 71 10.61 15.97 -5.97
C TRP A 71 10.63 15.06 -7.22
N ASN A 72 9.52 14.39 -7.56
CA ASN A 72 9.43 13.47 -8.70
C ASN A 72 10.47 12.33 -8.70
N LEU A 73 11.07 12.04 -7.54
CA LEU A 73 12.10 11.02 -7.38
C LEU A 73 11.55 9.63 -7.74
N HIS A 74 10.34 9.34 -7.27
CA HIS A 74 9.58 8.13 -7.61
C HIS A 74 9.42 7.93 -9.13
N LYS A 75 9.04 8.97 -9.90
CA LYS A 75 8.93 8.90 -11.38
C LYS A 75 10.27 8.60 -12.04
N ARG A 76 11.37 9.15 -11.53
CA ARG A 76 12.72 8.88 -12.04
C ARG A 76 13.13 7.42 -11.82
N ILE A 77 12.92 6.90 -10.61
CA ILE A 77 13.23 5.51 -10.27
C ILE A 77 12.38 4.58 -11.16
N ALA A 78 11.08 4.86 -11.29
CA ALA A 78 10.15 4.09 -12.10
C ALA A 78 10.62 3.92 -13.55
N LEU A 79 10.91 5.04 -14.21
CA LEU A 79 11.31 5.05 -15.62
C LEU A 79 12.67 4.39 -15.84
N ARG A 80 13.63 4.54 -14.90
CA ARG A 80 14.92 3.84 -14.98
C ARG A 80 14.75 2.32 -14.95
N VAL A 81 13.93 1.82 -14.03
CA VAL A 81 13.70 0.37 -13.93
C VAL A 81 12.98 -0.16 -15.17
N LEU A 82 11.97 0.57 -15.69
CA LEU A 82 11.30 0.20 -16.94
C LEU A 82 12.25 0.18 -18.15
N LEU A 83 13.26 1.05 -18.20
CA LEU A 83 14.28 1.03 -19.25
C LEU A 83 15.23 -0.18 -19.13
N ILE A 84 15.43 -0.73 -17.93
CA ILE A 84 16.31 -1.89 -17.69
C ILE A 84 15.61 -3.20 -18.03
N MET A 85 14.31 -3.35 -17.72
CA MET A 85 13.59 -4.62 -17.86
C MET A 85 13.27 -5.02 -19.31
N GLY A 86 13.51 -4.13 -20.26
CA GLY A 86 13.29 -4.37 -21.69
C GLY A 86 11.83 -4.20 -22.11
N VAL A 87 11.58 -4.42 -23.41
CA VAL A 87 10.32 -3.98 -24.05
C VAL A 87 9.42 -5.12 -24.50
N ARG A 88 9.81 -6.38 -24.24
CA ARG A 88 8.98 -7.54 -24.56
C ARG A 88 7.68 -7.47 -23.76
N PRO A 89 6.49 -7.70 -24.34
CA PRO A 89 5.21 -7.51 -23.65
C PRO A 89 5.11 -8.19 -22.27
N ALA A 90 5.59 -9.43 -22.13
CA ALA A 90 5.58 -10.14 -20.85
C ALA A 90 6.55 -9.57 -19.80
N LEU A 91 7.76 -9.20 -20.22
CA LEU A 91 8.76 -8.55 -19.35
C LEU A 91 8.38 -7.11 -19.03
N LEU A 92 7.71 -6.44 -19.95
CA LEU A 92 7.19 -5.10 -19.78
C LEU A 92 6.03 -5.10 -18.78
N MET A 93 5.13 -6.10 -18.82
CA MET A 93 4.10 -6.28 -17.80
C MET A 93 4.74 -6.56 -16.44
N LEU A 94 5.74 -7.45 -16.38
CA LEU A 94 6.50 -7.69 -15.15
C LEU A 94 7.16 -6.41 -14.65
N GLY A 95 7.69 -5.58 -15.55
CA GLY A 95 8.32 -4.31 -15.20
C GLY A 95 7.33 -3.29 -14.66
N PHE A 96 6.16 -3.15 -15.27
CA PHE A 96 5.09 -2.34 -14.70
C PHE A 96 4.68 -2.85 -13.33
N MET A 97 4.49 -4.16 -13.16
CA MET A 97 4.10 -4.75 -11.87
C MET A 97 5.18 -4.56 -10.80
N ALA A 98 6.44 -4.88 -11.09
CA ALA A 98 7.55 -4.77 -10.15
C ALA A 98 7.79 -3.32 -9.71
N VAL A 99 7.79 -2.38 -10.64
CA VAL A 99 7.96 -0.95 -10.33
C VAL A 99 6.77 -0.41 -9.55
N THR A 100 5.55 -0.75 -9.97
CA THR A 100 4.34 -0.30 -9.27
C THR A 100 4.32 -0.85 -7.85
N ALA A 101 4.60 -2.14 -7.67
CA ALA A 101 4.65 -2.76 -6.35
C ALA A 101 5.72 -2.11 -5.47
N PHE A 102 6.94 -1.92 -5.98
CA PHE A 102 8.04 -1.26 -5.26
C PHE A 102 7.68 0.16 -4.80
N LEU A 103 7.08 0.97 -5.67
CA LEU A 103 6.66 2.31 -5.30
C LEU A 103 5.54 2.30 -4.27
N SER A 104 4.61 1.36 -4.39
CA SER A 104 3.48 1.21 -3.45
C SER A 104 3.90 0.75 -2.06
N MET A 105 5.11 0.21 -1.89
CA MET A 105 5.67 -0.08 -0.56
C MET A 105 5.93 1.21 0.23
N TRP A 106 6.13 2.35 -0.42
CA TRP A 106 6.59 3.57 0.24
C TRP A 106 5.61 4.72 0.08
N ILE A 107 4.80 4.66 -0.97
CA ILE A 107 3.83 5.66 -1.37
C ILE A 107 2.45 5.01 -1.37
N SER A 108 1.40 5.79 -1.10
CA SER A 108 0.03 5.28 -1.14
C SER A 108 -0.32 4.59 -2.47
N ASN A 109 -1.09 3.50 -2.40
CA ASN A 109 -1.55 2.75 -3.57
C ASN A 109 -2.20 3.65 -4.63
N THR A 110 -3.05 4.58 -4.18
CA THR A 110 -3.76 5.55 -5.04
C THR A 110 -2.80 6.43 -5.83
N ALA A 111 -1.79 7.02 -5.18
CA ALA A 111 -0.83 7.90 -5.82
C ALA A 111 0.07 7.12 -6.79
N THR A 112 0.49 5.92 -6.41
CA THR A 112 1.30 5.05 -7.26
C THR A 112 0.55 4.65 -8.54
N THR A 113 -0.72 4.26 -8.43
CA THR A 113 -1.55 3.96 -9.61
C THR A 113 -1.79 5.21 -10.46
N ALA A 114 -2.15 6.34 -9.85
CA ALA A 114 -2.37 7.60 -10.57
C ALA A 114 -1.14 8.02 -11.40
N MET A 115 0.07 7.74 -10.92
CA MET A 115 1.31 8.00 -11.64
C MET A 115 1.57 6.99 -12.77
N MET A 116 1.39 5.69 -12.51
CA MET A 116 1.74 4.63 -13.47
C MET A 116 0.75 4.53 -14.63
N VAL A 117 -0.53 4.85 -14.40
CA VAL A 117 -1.57 4.69 -15.43
C VAL A 117 -1.32 5.57 -16.66
N PRO A 118 -1.01 6.88 -16.57
CA PRO A 118 -0.65 7.68 -17.74
C PRO A 118 0.50 7.11 -18.57
N ILE A 119 1.49 6.46 -17.94
CA ILE A 119 2.62 5.81 -18.62
C ILE A 119 2.13 4.58 -19.40
N VAL A 120 1.30 3.74 -18.76
CA VAL A 120 0.68 2.59 -19.42
C VAL A 120 -0.26 3.03 -20.55
N GLN A 121 -0.97 4.13 -20.38
CA GLN A 121 -1.86 4.72 -21.40
C GLN A 121 -1.06 5.22 -22.60
N ALA A 122 0.03 5.95 -22.37
CA ALA A 122 0.92 6.38 -23.45
C ALA A 122 1.45 5.18 -24.25
N LEU A 123 1.79 4.08 -23.57
CA LEU A 123 2.18 2.83 -24.21
C LEU A 123 1.04 2.18 -25.00
N ASN A 124 -0.16 2.05 -24.40
CA ASN A 124 -1.34 1.47 -25.05
C ASN A 124 -1.73 2.25 -26.31
N ASN A 125 -1.75 3.59 -26.24
CA ASN A 125 -2.04 4.46 -27.37
C ASN A 125 -1.00 4.29 -28.48
N THR A 126 0.26 4.09 -28.14
CA THR A 126 1.32 3.82 -29.12
C THR A 126 1.11 2.48 -29.83
N VAL A 127 0.71 1.43 -29.10
CA VAL A 127 0.38 0.13 -29.66
C VAL A 127 -0.86 0.20 -30.57
N GLN A 128 -1.82 1.06 -30.25
CA GLN A 128 -3.02 1.30 -31.08
C GLN A 128 -2.70 2.15 -32.33
N SER A 129 -1.93 3.24 -32.17
CA SER A 129 -1.62 4.21 -33.22
C SER A 129 -0.56 3.78 -34.23
N CYS A 130 0.19 2.69 -33.98
CA CYS A 130 1.06 2.08 -35.00
C CYS A 130 0.34 1.65 -36.29
N ASN A 131 -1.00 1.80 -36.39
CA ASN A 131 -1.80 1.61 -37.60
C ASN A 131 -2.64 2.84 -38.04
N VAL A 132 -2.57 3.99 -37.35
CA VAL A 132 -3.25 5.22 -37.81
C VAL A 132 -2.19 6.17 -38.33
N SER A 133 -1.89 6.05 -39.62
CA SER A 133 -1.17 7.07 -40.39
C SER A 133 -1.96 8.38 -40.33
N SER A 134 -1.59 9.26 -39.40
CA SER A 134 -1.93 10.68 -39.53
C SER A 134 -0.90 11.33 -40.45
N PRO A 135 -1.34 12.04 -41.50
CA PRO A 135 -0.43 12.63 -42.48
C PRO A 135 0.21 13.88 -41.85
N THR A 136 1.54 13.88 -41.73
CA THR A 136 2.32 15.12 -41.72
C THR A 136 2.10 15.89 -43.04
N PRO A 137 2.05 17.23 -43.04
CA PRO A 137 1.72 18.04 -44.23
C PRO A 137 2.90 18.16 -45.22
N LEU A 138 3.60 17.06 -45.51
CA LEU A 138 4.74 17.04 -46.41
C LEU A 138 4.77 15.76 -47.26
N SER A 139 3.69 15.47 -47.99
CA SER A 139 3.69 14.37 -48.96
C SER A 139 2.69 14.60 -50.09
N SER A 140 3.07 15.39 -51.11
CA SER A 140 2.30 15.52 -52.36
C SER A 140 2.78 14.60 -53.49
N PHE A 141 3.69 13.64 -53.26
CA PHE A 141 4.31 12.88 -54.36
C PHE A 141 4.35 11.35 -54.26
N TYR A 142 3.75 10.73 -53.23
CA TYR A 142 3.63 9.27 -53.18
C TYR A 142 2.20 8.86 -52.81
N LYS A 143 1.28 8.94 -53.78
CA LYS A 143 0.05 8.14 -53.76
C LYS A 143 0.39 6.72 -54.22
N VAL A 144 0.98 5.94 -53.32
CA VAL A 144 0.88 4.48 -53.42
C VAL A 144 -0.38 4.09 -52.66
N THR A 145 -1.33 3.56 -53.41
CA THR A 145 -2.63 3.06 -52.95
C THR A 145 -2.43 1.93 -51.94
N VAL A 146 -2.36 2.26 -50.65
CA VAL A 146 -2.56 1.29 -49.55
C VAL A 146 -3.99 1.49 -49.03
N SER A 147 -4.94 1.17 -49.91
CA SER A 147 -6.34 1.01 -49.53
C SER A 147 -6.56 -0.47 -49.23
N GLY A 148 -6.70 -0.83 -47.95
CA GLY A 148 -7.28 -2.12 -47.56
C GLY A 148 -6.34 -3.24 -47.07
N LEU A 149 -5.55 -3.01 -46.02
CA LEU A 149 -5.30 -4.09 -45.04
C LEU A 149 -6.15 -3.85 -43.81
N GLY A 150 -7.37 -4.39 -43.82
CA GLY A 150 -8.19 -4.47 -42.61
C GLY A 150 -7.45 -5.28 -41.55
N VAL A 151 -7.31 -4.74 -40.34
CA VAL A 151 -6.84 -5.52 -39.19
C VAL A 151 -7.83 -6.67 -39.01
N SER A 152 -7.33 -7.91 -38.97
CA SER A 152 -8.18 -9.07 -38.68
C SER A 152 -8.94 -8.83 -37.37
N PRO A 153 -10.24 -9.17 -37.26
CA PRO A 153 -11.00 -9.04 -36.01
C PRO A 153 -10.27 -9.70 -34.82
N GLU A 154 -9.53 -10.78 -35.08
CA GLU A 154 -8.73 -11.51 -34.09
C GLU A 154 -7.54 -10.68 -33.57
N GLU A 155 -6.83 -9.96 -34.44
CA GLU A 155 -5.71 -9.09 -34.05
C GLU A 155 -6.18 -7.85 -33.27
N ALA A 156 -7.37 -7.33 -33.59
CA ALA A 156 -7.98 -6.22 -32.84
C ALA A 156 -8.41 -6.66 -31.42
N ALA A 157 -8.97 -7.88 -31.31
CA ALA A 157 -9.33 -8.48 -30.03
C ALA A 157 -8.09 -8.76 -29.16
N ASP A 158 -7.00 -9.26 -29.74
CA ASP A 158 -5.72 -9.48 -29.05
C ASP A 158 -5.11 -8.18 -28.48
N ARG A 159 -5.14 -7.09 -29.26
CA ARG A 159 -4.66 -5.78 -28.77
C ARG A 159 -5.48 -5.26 -27.61
N THR A 160 -6.80 -5.40 -27.69
CA THR A 160 -7.71 -4.97 -26.62
C THR A 160 -7.46 -5.76 -25.34
N ARG A 161 -7.30 -7.09 -25.45
CA ARG A 161 -6.92 -7.96 -24.32
C ARG A 161 -5.60 -7.52 -23.69
N MET A 162 -4.58 -7.23 -24.50
CA MET A 162 -3.29 -6.77 -23.99
C MET A 162 -3.39 -5.41 -23.26
N CYS A 163 -4.16 -4.44 -23.79
CA CYS A 163 -4.38 -3.14 -23.13
C CYS A 163 -5.09 -3.30 -21.78
N LYS A 164 -6.10 -4.19 -21.70
CA LYS A 164 -6.77 -4.55 -20.44
C LYS A 164 -5.78 -5.15 -19.44
N GLY A 165 -4.93 -6.08 -19.89
CA GLY A 165 -3.90 -6.70 -19.06
C GLY A 165 -2.91 -5.71 -18.47
N PHE A 166 -2.33 -4.81 -19.28
CA PHE A 166 -1.42 -3.79 -18.78
C PHE A 166 -2.09 -2.81 -17.80
N THR A 167 -3.36 -2.51 -18.02
CA THR A 167 -4.10 -1.61 -17.13
C THR A 167 -4.39 -2.27 -15.77
N LEU A 168 -4.83 -3.54 -15.77
CA LEU A 168 -5.08 -4.29 -14.54
C LEU A 168 -3.82 -4.64 -13.76
N CYS A 169 -2.70 -4.90 -14.45
CA CYS A 169 -1.46 -5.25 -13.77
C CYS A 169 -0.98 -4.14 -12.83
N VAL A 170 -1.25 -2.87 -13.16
CA VAL A 170 -0.87 -1.72 -12.33
C VAL A 170 -1.75 -1.62 -11.08
N CYS A 171 -3.08 -1.68 -11.17
CA CYS A 171 -3.91 -1.56 -9.97
C CYS A 171 -3.68 -2.72 -9.00
N TYR A 172 -3.53 -3.94 -9.50
CA TYR A 172 -3.24 -5.11 -8.66
C TYR A 172 -1.84 -5.03 -8.06
N ALA A 173 -0.82 -4.65 -8.84
CA ALA A 173 0.53 -4.49 -8.31
C ALA A 173 0.63 -3.38 -7.25
N ALA A 174 -0.14 -2.29 -7.36
CA ALA A 174 -0.19 -1.26 -6.34
C ALA A 174 -0.77 -1.81 -5.02
N SER A 175 -1.92 -2.47 -5.08
CA SER A 175 -2.53 -3.07 -3.88
C SER A 175 -1.64 -4.16 -3.26
N ILE A 176 -1.01 -5.01 -4.07
CA ILE A 176 -0.08 -6.06 -3.62
C ILE A 176 1.17 -5.43 -2.98
N GLY A 177 1.79 -4.45 -3.64
CA GLY A 177 3.00 -3.77 -3.16
C GLY A 177 2.79 -3.06 -1.83
N GLY A 178 1.62 -2.45 -1.63
CA GLY A 178 1.28 -1.78 -0.36
C GLY A 178 1.28 -2.70 0.85
N THR A 179 1.18 -4.01 0.67
CA THR A 179 1.21 -4.97 1.80
C THR A 179 2.60 -5.17 2.41
N ALA A 180 3.68 -4.90 1.68
CA ALA A 180 5.03 -5.32 2.08
C ALA A 180 5.61 -4.57 3.29
N THR A 181 5.27 -3.30 3.48
CA THR A 181 5.79 -2.44 4.55
C THR A 181 4.65 -1.93 5.44
N LEU A 182 4.96 -1.53 6.67
CA LEU A 182 3.94 -0.98 7.56
C LEU A 182 3.28 0.27 6.99
N THR A 183 4.05 1.17 6.36
CA THR A 183 3.53 2.44 5.85
C THR A 183 2.88 2.36 4.47
N GLY A 184 2.95 1.22 3.78
CA GLY A 184 2.44 1.07 2.41
C GLY A 184 0.92 1.19 2.31
N THR A 185 0.18 0.58 3.25
CA THR A 185 -1.29 0.63 3.28
C THR A 185 -1.85 0.78 4.69
N GLY A 186 -3.02 1.41 4.79
CA GLY A 186 -3.68 1.71 6.06
C GLY A 186 -3.95 0.49 6.96
N PRO A 187 -4.45 -0.66 6.45
CA PRO A 187 -4.70 -1.85 7.26
C PRO A 187 -3.49 -2.32 8.09
N ASN A 188 -2.28 -2.23 7.54
CA ASN A 188 -1.06 -2.65 8.22
C ASN A 188 -0.83 -1.84 9.51
N LEU A 189 -1.13 -0.54 9.45
CA LEU A 189 -1.02 0.37 10.59
C LEU A 189 -2.17 0.22 11.56
N VAL A 190 -3.38 -0.08 11.06
CA VAL A 190 -4.50 -0.47 11.94
C VAL A 190 -4.05 -1.66 12.78
N LEU A 191 -3.52 -2.71 12.16
CA LEU A 191 -3.04 -3.89 12.88
C LEU A 191 -1.98 -3.54 13.92
N LYS A 192 -0.91 -2.82 13.54
CA LYS A 192 0.14 -2.44 14.49
C LYS A 192 -0.44 -1.67 15.69
N GLY A 193 -1.29 -0.69 15.43
CA GLY A 193 -1.89 0.10 16.50
C GLY A 193 -2.86 -0.69 17.37
N GLN A 194 -3.68 -1.56 16.77
CA GLN A 194 -4.60 -2.45 17.48
C GLN A 194 -3.84 -3.46 18.33
N MET A 195 -2.75 -4.04 17.83
CA MET A 195 -1.91 -4.95 18.63
C MET A 195 -1.32 -4.25 19.84
N ASN A 196 -0.76 -3.04 19.68
CA ASN A 196 -0.14 -2.32 20.79
C ASN A 196 -1.18 -1.80 21.80
N GLN A 197 -2.43 -1.65 21.36
CA GLN A 197 -3.51 -1.20 22.21
C GLN A 197 -4.21 -2.33 22.97
N LEU A 198 -4.57 -3.40 22.27
CA LEU A 198 -5.29 -4.54 22.83
C LEU A 198 -4.34 -5.47 23.61
N PHE A 199 -3.04 -5.45 23.27
CA PHE A 199 -2.00 -6.25 23.92
C PHE A 199 -0.80 -5.37 24.29
N PRO A 200 -0.90 -4.50 25.32
CA PRO A 200 0.17 -3.55 25.67
C PRO A 200 1.49 -4.20 26.08
N GLN A 201 1.45 -5.45 26.57
CA GLN A 201 2.63 -6.20 27.01
C GLN A 201 3.30 -7.02 25.89
N ASN A 202 2.89 -6.82 24.63
CA ASN A 202 3.41 -7.60 23.52
C ASN A 202 4.92 -7.39 23.27
N GLY A 203 5.50 -6.26 23.69
CA GLY A 203 6.92 -5.95 23.47
C GLY A 203 7.27 -5.59 22.02
N ASP A 204 6.37 -4.88 21.33
CA ASP A 204 6.50 -4.41 19.94
C ASP A 204 6.82 -5.56 18.94
N VAL A 205 6.19 -6.72 19.12
CA VAL A 205 6.36 -7.91 18.26
C VAL A 205 6.19 -7.57 16.77
N ILE A 206 5.25 -6.66 16.46
CA ILE A 206 5.06 -6.12 15.11
C ILE A 206 5.75 -4.76 14.99
N ASN A 207 7.06 -4.81 14.73
CA ASN A 207 7.85 -3.65 14.35
C ASN A 207 8.05 -3.58 12.83
N PHE A 208 8.72 -2.54 12.34
CA PHE A 208 8.96 -2.40 10.89
C PHE A 208 9.73 -3.58 10.29
N ALA A 209 10.74 -4.10 10.98
CA ALA A 209 11.58 -5.19 10.50
C ALA A 209 10.82 -6.54 10.50
N SER A 210 10.12 -6.87 11.57
CA SER A 210 9.34 -8.10 11.69
C SER A 210 8.16 -8.11 10.71
N TRP A 211 7.45 -6.99 10.56
CA TRP A 211 6.41 -6.87 9.53
C TRP A 211 6.98 -7.10 8.13
N PHE A 212 8.09 -6.44 7.79
CA PHE A 212 8.71 -6.61 6.49
C PHE A 212 9.17 -8.05 6.26
N GLY A 213 9.77 -8.69 7.27
CA GLY A 213 10.18 -10.10 7.23
C GLY A 213 9.02 -11.05 6.93
N PHE A 214 7.82 -10.77 7.45
CA PHE A 214 6.62 -11.55 7.16
C PHE A 214 6.00 -11.22 5.79
N ALA A 215 5.75 -9.94 5.53
CA ALA A 215 4.89 -9.47 4.46
C ALA A 215 5.61 -9.31 3.12
N PHE A 216 6.90 -8.96 3.11
CA PHE A 216 7.66 -8.78 1.86
C PHE A 216 7.78 -10.10 1.06
N PRO A 217 8.16 -11.25 1.66
CA PRO A 217 8.17 -12.53 0.92
C PRO A 217 6.80 -12.90 0.37
N ASN A 218 5.74 -12.68 1.15
CA ASN A 218 4.36 -12.92 0.71
C ASN A 218 3.99 -12.02 -0.49
N MET A 219 4.36 -10.74 -0.44
CA MET A 219 4.13 -9.80 -1.54
C MET A 219 4.88 -10.22 -2.82
N VAL A 220 6.14 -10.65 -2.73
CA VAL A 220 6.90 -11.14 -3.90
C VAL A 220 6.23 -12.38 -4.50
N LEU A 221 5.83 -13.34 -3.67
CA LEU A 221 5.13 -14.55 -4.11
C LEU A 221 3.82 -14.20 -4.81
N MET A 222 3.02 -13.32 -4.18
CA MET A 222 1.73 -12.88 -4.71
C MET A 222 1.90 -12.11 -6.02
N LEU A 223 2.91 -11.26 -6.14
CA LEU A 223 3.21 -10.51 -7.37
C LEU A 223 3.62 -11.44 -8.52
N ALA A 224 4.42 -12.47 -8.23
CA ALA A 224 4.84 -13.47 -9.21
C ALA A 224 3.65 -14.31 -9.72
N LEU A 225 2.77 -14.76 -8.81
CA LEU A 225 1.56 -15.49 -9.17
C LEU A 225 0.55 -14.61 -9.90
N ALA A 226 0.40 -13.35 -9.50
CA ALA A 226 -0.42 -12.36 -10.19
C ALA A 226 0.08 -12.13 -11.62
N TRP A 227 1.39 -11.98 -11.79
CA TRP A 227 2.02 -11.81 -13.10
C TRP A 227 1.76 -13.02 -14.00
N PHE A 228 1.97 -14.23 -13.48
CA PHE A 228 1.69 -15.46 -14.22
C PHE A 228 0.21 -15.57 -14.61
N TRP A 229 -0.71 -15.31 -13.67
CA TRP A 229 -2.16 -15.36 -13.91
C TRP A 229 -2.61 -14.35 -14.98
N LEU A 230 -2.20 -13.08 -14.86
CA LEU A 230 -2.52 -12.04 -15.84
C LEU A 230 -1.92 -12.35 -17.21
N GLN A 231 -0.73 -12.94 -17.25
CA GLN A 231 -0.09 -13.35 -18.49
C GLN A 231 -0.91 -14.46 -19.18
N LEU A 232 -1.37 -15.45 -18.43
CA LEU A 232 -2.18 -16.55 -18.95
C LEU A 232 -3.49 -16.05 -19.57
N ILE A 233 -4.20 -15.13 -18.91
CA ILE A 233 -5.48 -14.61 -19.41
C ILE A 233 -5.32 -13.71 -20.62
N PHE A 234 -4.39 -12.75 -20.56
CA PHE A 234 -4.32 -11.67 -21.54
C PHE A 234 -3.33 -11.91 -22.67
N MET A 235 -2.34 -12.78 -22.49
CA MET A 235 -1.33 -13.13 -23.51
C MET A 235 -1.37 -14.60 -23.95
N GLY A 236 -2.12 -15.47 -23.26
CA GLY A 236 -2.30 -16.88 -23.62
C GLY A 236 -1.10 -17.80 -23.31
N PHE A 237 -1.29 -19.11 -23.51
CA PHE A 237 -0.35 -20.18 -23.12
C PHE A 237 0.89 -20.32 -24.01
N ASN A 238 1.04 -19.50 -25.06
CA ASN A 238 2.07 -19.67 -26.08
C ASN A 238 3.43 -19.10 -25.65
N PHE A 239 4.06 -19.71 -24.65
CA PHE A 239 5.42 -19.40 -24.18
C PHE A 239 6.44 -19.27 -25.33
N ARG A 240 6.32 -20.11 -26.37
CA ARG A 240 7.17 -20.05 -27.57
C ARG A 240 7.01 -18.78 -28.41
N ARG A 241 5.85 -18.12 -28.40
CA ARG A 241 5.58 -16.88 -29.15
C ARG A 241 5.94 -15.64 -28.32
N THR A 242 5.71 -15.71 -27.00
CA THR A 242 6.08 -14.67 -26.01
C THR A 242 7.60 -14.50 -25.86
N TRP A 243 8.37 -15.57 -26.05
CA TRP A 243 9.83 -15.56 -26.01
C TRP A 243 10.51 -15.57 -27.39
N ARG A 244 9.75 -15.53 -28.50
CA ARG A 244 10.31 -15.57 -29.86
C ARG A 244 10.86 -14.20 -30.29
N CYS A 245 12.13 -14.15 -30.66
CA CYS A 245 12.72 -13.06 -31.43
C CYS A 245 12.14 -13.08 -32.86
N GLY A 246 11.12 -12.26 -33.12
CA GLY A 246 10.61 -11.97 -34.46
C GLY A 246 10.93 -10.54 -34.87
N VAL A 247 11.27 -10.32 -36.15
CA VAL A 247 11.62 -9.00 -36.71
C VAL A 247 10.49 -7.97 -36.54
N LEU A 248 9.22 -8.41 -36.59
CA LEU A 248 8.05 -7.55 -36.41
C LEU A 248 7.86 -7.07 -34.96
N THR A 249 8.32 -7.86 -33.98
CA THR A 249 8.28 -7.53 -32.55
C THR A 249 9.26 -6.41 -32.22
N SER A 250 10.41 -6.38 -32.92
CA SER A 250 11.48 -5.38 -32.75
C SER A 250 11.04 -3.94 -33.03
N ALA A 251 10.17 -3.72 -34.02
CA ALA A 251 9.69 -2.37 -34.35
C ALA A 251 8.80 -1.78 -33.24
N LYS A 252 7.81 -2.55 -32.75
CA LYS A 252 6.90 -2.13 -31.67
C LYS A 252 7.64 -1.93 -30.35
N GLU A 253 8.59 -2.81 -30.05
CA GLU A 253 9.51 -2.70 -28.92
C GLU A 253 10.36 -1.43 -29.01
N ALA A 254 10.88 -1.08 -30.19
CA ALA A 254 11.64 0.16 -30.37
C ALA A 254 10.78 1.42 -30.11
N VAL A 255 9.50 1.42 -30.50
CA VAL A 255 8.60 2.57 -30.23
C VAL A 255 8.29 2.69 -28.73
N ALA A 256 7.90 1.60 -28.08
CA ALA A 256 7.63 1.60 -26.64
C ALA A 256 8.84 2.05 -25.81
N TYR A 257 10.05 1.61 -26.18
CA TYR A 257 11.28 2.08 -25.56
C TYR A 257 11.52 3.58 -25.78
N ARG A 258 11.25 4.10 -26.98
CA ARG A 258 11.38 5.54 -27.27
C ARG A 258 10.46 6.38 -26.40
N VAL A 259 9.20 5.97 -26.20
CA VAL A 259 8.24 6.70 -25.35
C VAL A 259 8.75 6.77 -23.90
N ILE A 260 9.15 5.63 -23.32
CA ILE A 260 9.66 5.57 -21.94
C ILE A 260 10.95 6.38 -21.80
N ARG A 261 11.86 6.28 -22.78
CA ARG A 261 13.11 7.03 -22.80
C ARG A 261 12.88 8.53 -22.94
N GLU A 262 11.91 8.95 -23.72
CA GLU A 262 11.56 10.36 -23.88
C GLU A 262 10.98 10.93 -22.58
N GLU A 263 10.06 10.22 -21.94
CA GLU A 263 9.56 10.58 -20.60
C GLU A 263 10.69 10.66 -19.56
N HIS A 264 11.67 9.76 -19.62
CA HIS A 264 12.84 9.84 -18.74
C HIS A 264 13.71 11.05 -19.05
N ARG A 265 13.91 11.36 -20.34
CA ARG A 265 14.70 12.52 -20.77
C ARG A 265 14.04 13.85 -20.37
N ARG A 266 12.71 13.91 -20.35
CA ARG A 266 11.93 15.09 -19.90
C ARG A 266 12.19 15.45 -18.44
N LEU A 267 12.64 14.51 -17.60
CA LEU A 267 12.98 14.77 -16.19
C LEU A 267 14.33 15.48 -15.99
N GLY A 268 15.18 15.57 -17.02
CA GLY A 268 16.51 16.18 -16.89
C GLY A 268 17.47 15.45 -15.94
N PRO A 269 18.64 16.05 -15.61
CA PRO A 269 19.59 15.50 -14.65
C PRO A 269 19.04 15.51 -13.21
N MET A 270 19.57 14.66 -12.33
CA MET A 270 19.17 14.65 -10.91
C MET A 270 19.57 15.97 -10.24
N CYS A 271 18.58 16.65 -9.67
CA CYS A 271 18.79 17.87 -8.91
C CYS A 271 19.30 17.55 -7.49
N PHE A 272 19.95 18.53 -6.84
CA PHE A 272 20.42 18.38 -5.45
C PHE A 272 19.30 17.97 -4.50
N GLY A 273 18.12 18.61 -4.59
CA GLY A 273 16.97 18.26 -3.76
C GLY A 273 16.48 16.82 -3.95
N GLU A 274 16.51 16.28 -5.18
CA GLU A 274 16.17 14.86 -5.41
C GLU A 274 17.17 13.93 -4.71
N LEU A 275 18.46 14.26 -4.78
CA LEU A 275 19.52 13.49 -4.12
C LEU A 275 19.42 13.57 -2.59
N SER A 276 19.14 14.76 -2.04
CA SER A 276 18.95 14.93 -0.60
C SER A 276 17.73 14.16 -0.08
N VAL A 277 16.61 14.17 -0.82
CA VAL A 277 15.42 13.36 -0.48
C VAL A 277 15.75 11.87 -0.58
N LEU A 278 16.48 11.42 -1.60
CA LEU A 278 16.91 10.03 -1.72
C LEU A 278 17.78 9.61 -0.53
N LEU A 279 18.70 10.47 -0.08
CA LEU A 279 19.56 10.22 1.06
C LEU A 279 18.75 10.14 2.37
N LEU A 280 17.85 11.08 2.62
CA LEU A 280 16.99 11.08 3.80
C LEU A 280 16.01 9.90 3.81
N PHE A 281 15.48 9.53 2.66
CA PHE A 281 14.66 8.33 2.51
C PHE A 281 15.46 7.04 2.79
N SER A 282 16.68 6.96 2.25
CA SER A 282 17.57 5.81 2.53
C SER A 282 17.96 5.74 4.02
N LEU A 283 18.19 6.89 4.65
CA LEU A 283 18.44 7.01 6.07
C LEU A 283 17.24 6.52 6.89
N LEU A 284 16.00 6.91 6.52
CA LEU A 284 14.78 6.45 7.18
C LEU A 284 14.68 4.92 7.16
N VAL A 285 14.83 4.32 5.97
CA VAL A 285 14.76 2.87 5.79
C VAL A 285 15.84 2.19 6.63
N LEU A 286 17.07 2.67 6.59
CA LEU A 286 18.17 2.11 7.38
C LEU A 286 17.89 2.19 8.89
N LEU A 287 17.40 3.33 9.38
CA LEU A 287 17.06 3.50 10.80
C LEU A 287 15.93 2.57 11.24
N TRP A 288 14.89 2.37 10.43
CA TRP A 288 13.81 1.43 10.74
C TRP A 288 14.29 -0.02 10.82
N PHE A 289 15.06 -0.49 9.84
CA PHE A 289 15.54 -1.87 9.84
C PHE A 289 16.59 -2.15 10.92
N THR A 290 17.36 -1.15 11.32
CA THR A 290 18.40 -1.31 12.36
C THR A 290 17.90 -0.98 13.77
N ARG A 291 16.67 -0.49 13.93
CA ARG A 291 16.08 -0.09 15.23
C ARG A 291 16.03 -1.27 16.20
N ASP A 292 15.33 -2.32 15.78
CA ASP A 292 15.19 -3.57 16.51
C ASP A 292 14.93 -4.73 15.53
N PRO A 293 16.00 -5.25 14.89
CA PRO A 293 15.87 -6.25 13.84
C PRO A 293 15.47 -7.65 14.35
N GLY A 294 15.34 -7.86 15.66
CA GLY A 294 14.87 -9.10 16.29
C GLY A 294 15.91 -10.22 16.40
N PHE A 295 16.90 -10.30 15.49
CA PHE A 295 17.99 -11.29 15.56
C PHE A 295 19.24 -10.79 16.31
N MET A 296 19.36 -9.48 16.46
CA MET A 296 20.38 -8.81 17.28
C MET A 296 19.73 -7.60 17.94
N ALA A 297 20.27 -7.18 19.08
CA ALA A 297 19.84 -5.93 19.70
C ALA A 297 20.20 -4.76 18.76
N GLY A 298 19.19 -4.00 18.36
CA GLY A 298 19.36 -2.86 17.48
C GLY A 298 19.90 -1.63 18.21
N TRP A 299 20.12 -0.54 17.47
CA TRP A 299 20.66 0.70 18.06
C TRP A 299 19.71 1.30 19.10
N ALA A 300 18.39 1.12 18.95
CA ALA A 300 17.43 1.64 19.92
C ALA A 300 17.51 0.87 21.23
N THR A 301 17.63 -0.46 21.18
CA THR A 301 17.77 -1.34 22.36
C THR A 301 19.02 -0.99 23.17
N HIS A 302 20.14 -0.71 22.51
CA HIS A 302 21.41 -0.39 23.19
C HIS A 302 21.51 1.05 23.72
N LEU A 303 21.02 2.05 22.97
CA LEU A 303 21.21 3.46 23.35
C LEU A 303 20.05 4.02 24.18
N PHE A 304 18.82 3.59 23.93
CA PHE A 304 17.63 4.31 24.43
C PHE A 304 16.59 3.42 25.11
N ASN A 305 16.48 2.14 24.76
CA ASN A 305 15.42 1.25 25.24
C ASN A 305 15.90 0.20 26.25
N ALA A 306 16.99 0.46 26.98
CA ALA A 306 17.56 -0.50 27.92
C ALA A 306 16.68 -0.75 29.15
N GLU A 307 15.93 0.27 29.60
CA GLU A 307 15.07 0.18 30.81
C GLU A 307 13.56 0.33 30.51
N ALA A 308 13.20 1.10 29.48
CA ALA A 308 11.82 1.28 29.02
C ALA A 308 11.79 1.61 27.53
N GLU A 309 10.66 1.38 26.87
CA GLU A 309 10.50 1.67 25.44
C GLU A 309 10.33 3.18 25.21
N TYR A 310 11.43 3.88 24.98
CA TYR A 310 11.45 5.33 24.69
C TYR A 310 11.43 5.63 23.19
N VAL A 311 12.13 4.83 22.39
CA VAL A 311 12.30 5.04 20.95
C VAL A 311 11.56 3.98 20.15
N THR A 312 10.55 4.44 19.42
CA THR A 312 9.67 3.63 18.55
C THR A 312 9.94 3.90 17.07
N ASP A 313 9.33 3.11 16.18
CA ASP A 313 9.34 3.39 14.73
C ASP A 313 8.80 4.79 14.41
N ALA A 314 7.86 5.32 15.22
CA ALA A 314 7.27 6.64 15.02
C ALA A 314 8.29 7.76 15.24
N THR A 315 9.13 7.61 16.26
CA THR A 315 10.18 8.58 16.60
C THR A 315 11.15 8.74 15.42
N VAL A 316 11.53 7.63 14.80
CA VAL A 316 12.40 7.61 13.61
C VAL A 316 11.73 8.31 12.42
N ALA A 317 10.44 8.03 12.18
CA ALA A 317 9.69 8.63 11.08
C ALA A 317 9.54 10.15 11.23
N ILE A 318 9.19 10.61 12.44
CA ILE A 318 9.05 12.04 12.75
C ILE A 318 10.40 12.75 12.70
N PHE A 319 11.48 12.13 13.17
CA PHE A 319 12.83 12.69 13.08
C PHE A 319 13.20 13.01 11.62
N VAL A 320 13.07 12.05 10.70
CA VAL A 320 13.35 12.29 9.27
C VAL A 320 12.37 13.28 8.65
N ALA A 321 11.09 13.23 9.04
CA ALA A 321 10.10 14.20 8.59
C ALA A 321 10.49 15.63 8.97
N VAL A 322 10.97 15.87 10.20
CA VAL A 322 11.47 17.18 10.65
C VAL A 322 12.71 17.59 9.87
N LEU A 323 13.65 16.67 9.61
CA LEU A 323 14.84 16.96 8.80
C LEU A 323 14.48 17.47 7.39
N LEU A 324 13.40 16.98 6.77
CA LEU A 324 12.95 17.46 5.46
C LEU A 324 12.52 18.95 5.46
N PHE A 325 12.13 19.51 6.61
CA PHE A 325 11.84 20.94 6.75
C PHE A 325 13.09 21.78 7.06
N ILE A 326 14.20 21.15 7.45
CA ILE A 326 15.45 21.82 7.82
C ILE A 326 16.43 21.81 6.64
N PHE A 327 16.52 20.70 5.91
CA PHE A 327 17.51 20.55 4.84
C PHE A 327 17.20 21.45 3.62
N PRO A 328 18.21 22.15 3.07
CA PRO A 328 18.02 23.05 1.94
C PRO A 328 17.80 22.29 0.63
N SER A 329 16.97 22.84 -0.24
CA SER A 329 16.68 22.28 -1.57
C SER A 329 17.73 22.56 -2.64
N LYS A 330 18.60 23.55 -2.39
CA LYS A 330 19.73 23.93 -3.25
C LYS A 330 21.02 23.76 -2.47
N VAL A 331 22.12 23.53 -3.18
CA VAL A 331 23.45 23.44 -2.57
C VAL A 331 23.68 24.74 -1.78
N PRO A 332 23.90 24.67 -0.46
CA PRO A 332 24.20 25.86 0.31
C PRO A 332 25.54 26.43 -0.16
N GLN A 333 25.63 27.76 -0.27
CA GLN A 333 26.86 28.47 -0.63
C GLN A 333 27.93 28.44 0.49
N LEU A 334 28.08 27.29 1.15
CA LEU A 334 29.02 27.03 2.25
C LEU A 334 30.38 26.51 1.77
N CYS A 335 30.54 26.23 0.48
CA CYS A 335 31.85 25.87 -0.09
C CYS A 335 32.65 27.13 -0.42
N PHE A 336 33.76 27.31 0.29
CA PHE A 336 34.85 28.27 0.08
C PHE A 336 35.56 28.18 -1.29
N TRP A 337 35.03 27.39 -2.23
CA TRP A 337 35.60 27.23 -3.56
C TRP A 337 34.68 27.90 -4.57
N LYS A 338 34.80 29.23 -4.63
CA LYS A 338 34.31 30.02 -5.77
C LYS A 338 35.09 29.58 -7.01
N SER A 339 34.46 28.80 -7.87
CA SER A 339 34.82 28.86 -9.29
C SER A 339 34.25 30.18 -9.82
N HIS A 340 35.14 31.03 -10.33
CA HIS A 340 34.79 32.27 -11.02
C HIS A 340 33.95 31.94 -12.25
N SER A 341 32.63 32.10 -12.15
CA SER A 341 31.81 32.41 -13.32
C SER A 341 30.90 33.58 -12.96
N THR A 342 31.30 34.73 -13.50
CA THR A 342 30.51 35.95 -13.63
C THR A 342 29.17 35.65 -14.30
N ASP A 343 28.13 36.34 -13.83
CA ASP A 343 26.73 36.37 -14.29
C ASP A 343 25.77 35.33 -13.71
N SER A 344 25.24 35.63 -12.53
CA SER A 344 23.80 35.88 -12.34
C SER A 344 23.54 36.40 -10.93
N GLN A 345 22.69 37.42 -10.83
CA GLN A 345 22.26 38.10 -9.61
C GLN A 345 22.11 37.11 -8.44
N ALA A 346 22.92 37.30 -7.39
CA ALA A 346 22.76 36.60 -6.13
C ALA A 346 21.41 37.02 -5.51
N SER A 347 20.36 36.25 -5.76
CA SER A 347 19.10 36.41 -5.06
C SER A 347 19.38 36.12 -3.58
N ASN A 348 19.36 37.15 -2.72
CA ASN A 348 19.39 37.06 -1.25
C ASN A 348 18.14 36.34 -0.66
N SER A 349 17.46 35.51 -1.43
CA SER A 349 16.30 34.75 -0.99
C SER A 349 16.79 33.52 -0.22
N PRO A 350 16.28 33.26 1.00
CA PRO A 350 16.66 32.07 1.76
C PRO A 350 16.41 30.81 0.92
N CYS A 351 17.39 29.89 0.90
CA CYS A 351 17.24 28.62 0.21
C CYS A 351 15.98 27.91 0.75
N PRO A 352 14.98 27.61 -0.09
CA PRO A 352 13.79 26.94 0.40
C PRO A 352 14.16 25.55 0.92
N ALA A 353 13.50 25.09 1.99
CA ALA A 353 13.64 23.73 2.49
C ALA A 353 13.15 22.70 1.46
N LEU A 354 13.52 21.42 1.64
CA LEU A 354 13.03 20.33 0.79
C LEU A 354 11.51 20.20 0.80
N LEU A 355 10.88 20.54 1.94
CA LEU A 355 9.45 20.48 2.12
C LEU A 355 8.91 21.73 2.83
N THR A 356 7.70 22.15 2.47
CA THR A 356 6.98 23.24 3.14
C THR A 356 5.66 22.72 3.71
N TRP A 357 5.18 23.32 4.79
CA TRP A 357 3.94 22.88 5.43
C TRP A 357 2.73 22.92 4.49
N LYS A 358 2.69 23.91 3.58
CA LYS A 358 1.63 24.02 2.57
C LYS A 358 1.55 22.78 1.65
N VAL A 359 2.70 22.21 1.29
CA VAL A 359 2.75 20.98 0.47
C VAL A 359 2.22 19.79 1.25
N VAL A 360 2.65 19.63 2.50
CA VAL A 360 2.17 18.56 3.40
C VAL A 360 0.67 18.68 3.63
N GLN A 361 0.18 19.85 4.02
CA GLN A 361 -1.24 20.09 4.28
C GLN A 361 -2.11 19.71 3.07
N LYS A 362 -1.66 20.01 1.85
CA LYS A 362 -2.41 19.72 0.62
C LYS A 362 -2.36 18.25 0.21
N LYS A 363 -1.23 17.57 0.39
CA LYS A 363 -1.02 16.21 -0.12
C LYS A 363 -1.25 15.10 0.89
N LEU A 364 -1.20 15.39 2.19
CA LEU A 364 -1.35 14.38 3.24
C LEU A 364 -2.82 13.93 3.36
N PRO A 365 -3.12 12.62 3.30
CA PRO A 365 -4.46 12.07 3.45
C PRO A 365 -4.92 12.07 4.93
N TRP A 366 -5.34 13.24 5.44
CA TRP A 366 -5.80 13.42 6.82
C TRP A 366 -6.99 12.52 7.20
N ASN A 367 -7.79 12.11 6.23
CA ASN A 367 -8.90 11.19 6.42
C ASN A 367 -8.46 9.84 7.01
N ILE A 368 -7.32 9.30 6.57
CA ILE A 368 -6.81 8.02 7.06
C ILE A 368 -6.25 8.19 8.49
N VAL A 369 -5.59 9.31 8.77
CA VAL A 369 -5.07 9.65 10.12
C VAL A 369 -6.19 9.68 11.15
N LEU A 370 -7.32 10.30 10.81
CA LEU A 370 -8.51 10.33 11.68
C LEU A 370 -9.18 8.96 11.80
N LEU A 371 -9.20 8.18 10.72
CA LEU A 371 -9.79 6.85 10.69
C LEU A 371 -9.06 5.86 11.61
N LEU A 372 -7.72 5.88 11.60
CA LEU A 372 -6.92 5.10 12.53
C LEU A 372 -7.29 5.45 13.99
N GLY A 373 -7.37 6.75 14.31
CA GLY A 373 -7.77 7.22 15.63
C GLY A 373 -9.16 6.78 16.06
N GLY A 374 -10.15 6.82 15.16
CA GLY A 374 -11.49 6.30 15.41
C GLY A 374 -11.51 4.79 15.64
N GLY A 375 -10.68 4.04 14.93
CA GLY A 375 -10.51 2.62 15.15
C GLY A 375 -9.89 2.26 16.49
N PHE A 376 -8.87 3.02 16.90
CA PHE A 376 -8.28 2.89 18.23
C PHE A 376 -9.31 3.26 19.31
N ALA A 377 -10.11 4.31 19.09
CA ALA A 377 -11.21 4.60 20.00
C ALA A 377 -12.18 3.41 20.14
N LEU A 378 -12.66 2.84 19.03
CA LEU A 378 -13.56 1.67 19.05
C LEU A 378 -12.98 0.47 19.82
N ALA A 379 -11.70 0.18 19.61
CA ALA A 379 -11.03 -0.90 20.32
C ALA A 379 -10.97 -0.67 21.83
N ARG A 380 -10.61 0.55 22.27
CA ARG A 380 -10.57 0.89 23.70
C ARG A 380 -11.97 0.87 24.30
N GLY A 381 -12.97 1.40 23.57
CA GLY A 381 -14.36 1.40 24.01
C GLY A 381 -14.89 -0.01 24.18
N SER A 382 -14.54 -0.92 23.26
CA SER A 382 -14.94 -2.34 23.33
C SER A 382 -14.35 -3.04 24.56
N GLU A 383 -13.09 -2.74 24.89
CA GLU A 383 -12.40 -3.28 26.05
C GLU A 383 -12.97 -2.73 27.37
N VAL A 384 -13.07 -1.40 27.51
CA VAL A 384 -13.54 -0.74 28.73
C VAL A 384 -15.02 -1.04 29.00
N SER A 385 -15.82 -1.20 27.95
CA SER A 385 -17.25 -1.55 28.11
C SER A 385 -17.49 -3.00 28.51
N GLY A 386 -16.51 -3.90 28.37
CA GLY A 386 -16.69 -5.35 28.54
C GLY A 386 -17.23 -6.07 27.30
N LEU A 387 -17.51 -5.34 26.21
CA LEU A 387 -18.06 -5.90 24.98
C LEU A 387 -17.10 -6.92 24.33
N SER A 388 -15.79 -6.69 24.40
CA SER A 388 -14.78 -7.64 23.91
C SER A 388 -14.88 -9.00 24.61
N LEU A 389 -15.05 -8.99 25.94
CA LEU A 389 -15.20 -10.21 26.74
C LEU A 389 -16.52 -10.92 26.43
N TRP A 390 -17.61 -10.16 26.31
CA TRP A 390 -18.91 -10.72 25.92
C TRP A 390 -18.86 -11.37 24.53
N LEU A 391 -18.28 -10.70 23.53
CA LEU A 391 -18.08 -11.25 22.19
C LEU A 391 -17.19 -12.50 22.21
N GLY A 392 -16.10 -12.48 22.99
CA GLY A 392 -15.22 -13.63 23.18
C GLY A 392 -15.97 -14.86 23.68
N ASN A 393 -16.78 -14.71 24.74
CA ASN A 393 -17.56 -15.81 25.31
C ASN A 393 -18.52 -16.45 24.29
N GLN A 394 -19.11 -15.66 23.38
CA GLN A 394 -19.97 -16.19 22.31
C GLN A 394 -19.20 -17.01 21.27
N MET A 395 -17.87 -16.85 21.19
CA MET A 395 -16.99 -17.58 20.27
C MET A 395 -16.45 -18.90 20.87
N SER A 396 -16.79 -19.24 22.11
CA SER A 396 -16.39 -20.50 22.74
C SER A 396 -16.70 -21.77 21.92
N PRO A 397 -17.81 -21.88 21.16
CA PRO A 397 -18.08 -23.06 20.33
C PRO A 397 -17.05 -23.28 19.20
N LEU A 398 -16.32 -22.24 18.78
CA LEU A 398 -15.31 -22.34 17.72
C LEU A 398 -14.06 -23.11 18.17
N HIS A 399 -13.90 -23.41 19.46
CA HIS A 399 -12.76 -24.18 19.98
C HIS A 399 -12.67 -25.59 19.37
N SER A 400 -13.79 -26.15 18.92
CA SER A 400 -13.81 -27.46 18.24
C SER A 400 -13.28 -27.43 16.81
N ILE A 401 -13.07 -26.25 16.22
CA ILE A 401 -12.61 -26.08 14.83
C ILE A 401 -11.08 -25.91 14.83
N PRO A 402 -10.35 -26.59 13.92
CA PRO A 402 -8.90 -26.43 13.86
C PRO A 402 -8.50 -24.98 13.50
N PRO A 403 -7.46 -24.41 14.12
CA PRO A 403 -7.09 -23.00 13.93
C PRO A 403 -6.90 -22.57 12.48
N TRP A 404 -6.29 -23.42 11.63
CA TRP A 404 -6.08 -23.11 10.21
C TRP A 404 -7.40 -22.91 9.45
N ALA A 405 -8.47 -23.64 9.81
CA ALA A 405 -9.77 -23.51 9.18
C ALA A 405 -10.45 -22.20 9.61
N ILE A 406 -10.34 -21.84 10.90
CA ILE A 406 -10.81 -20.55 11.42
C ILE A 406 -10.12 -19.41 10.67
N ALA A 407 -8.80 -19.42 10.59
CA ALA A 407 -8.04 -18.39 9.89
C ALA A 407 -8.47 -18.26 8.41
N THR A 408 -8.65 -19.39 7.71
CA THR A 408 -9.06 -19.38 6.29
C THR A 408 -10.47 -18.80 6.09
N VAL A 409 -11.44 -19.21 6.91
CA VAL A 409 -12.82 -18.72 6.85
C VAL A 409 -12.87 -17.21 7.13
N LEU A 410 -12.13 -16.75 8.14
CA LEU A 410 -12.06 -15.33 8.48
C LEU A 410 -11.40 -14.50 7.38
N CYS A 411 -10.31 -15.00 6.79
CA CYS A 411 -9.67 -14.33 5.66
C CYS A 411 -10.61 -14.23 4.46
N LEU A 412 -11.39 -15.27 4.16
CA LEU A 412 -12.39 -15.24 3.09
C LEU A 412 -13.49 -14.23 3.39
N LEU A 413 -13.98 -14.17 4.62
CA LEU A 413 -14.97 -13.20 5.07
C LEU A 413 -14.45 -11.76 4.92
N VAL A 414 -13.22 -11.50 5.35
CA VAL A 414 -12.59 -10.18 5.24
C VAL A 414 -12.32 -9.80 3.79
N ALA A 415 -11.82 -10.73 2.97
CA ALA A 415 -11.57 -10.52 1.54
C ALA A 415 -12.84 -10.19 0.77
N THR A 416 -13.95 -10.87 1.07
CA THR A 416 -15.25 -10.58 0.44
C THR A 416 -15.85 -9.26 0.93
N PHE A 417 -15.73 -8.95 2.22
CA PHE A 417 -16.26 -7.71 2.79
C PHE A 417 -15.52 -6.47 2.27
N THR A 418 -14.19 -6.58 2.06
CA THR A 418 -13.39 -5.47 1.55
C THR A 418 -13.64 -5.14 0.08
N GLU A 419 -14.35 -5.97 -0.68
CA GLU A 419 -14.77 -5.63 -2.05
C GLU A 419 -15.85 -4.55 -2.06
N CYS A 420 -16.62 -4.44 -0.97
CA CYS A 420 -17.74 -3.50 -0.83
C CYS A 420 -17.44 -2.35 0.12
N THR A 421 -16.31 -2.39 0.84
CA THR A 421 -15.96 -1.45 1.92
C THR A 421 -14.49 -1.06 1.85
N SER A 422 -14.15 0.15 2.29
CA SER A 422 -12.75 0.61 2.38
C SER A 422 -11.85 -0.33 3.19
N ASN A 423 -10.68 -0.69 2.65
CA ASN A 423 -9.71 -1.60 3.28
C ASN A 423 -9.42 -1.25 4.75
N VAL A 424 -9.22 0.04 5.05
CA VAL A 424 -8.87 0.50 6.40
C VAL A 424 -10.07 0.39 7.35
N ALA A 425 -11.27 0.67 6.87
CA ALA A 425 -12.50 0.49 7.63
C ALA A 425 -12.76 -0.98 7.94
N THR A 426 -12.58 -1.87 6.95
CA THR A 426 -12.66 -3.33 7.12
C THR A 426 -11.71 -3.82 8.21
N ALA A 427 -10.43 -3.47 8.13
CA ALA A 427 -9.45 -3.86 9.15
C ALA A 427 -9.82 -3.32 10.55
N THR A 428 -10.30 -2.08 10.61
CA THR A 428 -10.70 -1.43 11.86
C THR A 428 -11.89 -2.11 12.53
N LEU A 429 -12.85 -2.60 11.73
CA LEU A 429 -14.03 -3.31 12.23
C LEU A 429 -13.70 -4.72 12.72
N PHE A 430 -12.94 -5.48 11.94
CA PHE A 430 -12.72 -6.90 12.24
C PHE A 430 -11.63 -7.14 13.28
N LEU A 431 -10.51 -6.41 13.26
CA LEU A 431 -9.35 -6.73 14.09
C LEU A 431 -9.62 -6.76 15.61
N PRO A 432 -10.39 -5.83 16.22
CA PRO A 432 -10.73 -5.92 17.64
C PRO A 432 -11.55 -7.17 17.99
N VAL A 433 -12.45 -7.58 17.10
CA VAL A 433 -13.25 -8.79 17.25
C VAL A 433 -12.37 -10.04 17.16
N LEU A 434 -11.45 -10.06 16.20
CA LEU A 434 -10.49 -11.16 16.02
C LEU A 434 -9.55 -11.31 17.21
N ALA A 435 -9.08 -10.20 17.79
CA ALA A 435 -8.27 -10.20 19.00
C ALA A 435 -9.04 -10.83 20.17
N SER A 436 -10.27 -10.38 20.43
CA SER A 436 -11.11 -10.90 21.50
C SER A 436 -11.43 -12.39 21.33
N MET A 437 -11.72 -12.80 20.08
CA MET A 437 -11.94 -14.19 19.72
C MET A 437 -10.69 -15.05 19.97
N SER A 438 -9.51 -14.57 19.57
CA SER A 438 -8.25 -15.31 19.74
C SER A 438 -7.91 -15.56 21.21
N GLN A 439 -8.17 -14.58 22.09
CA GLN A 439 -8.02 -14.74 23.54
C GLN A 439 -9.00 -15.76 24.11
N SER A 440 -10.26 -15.75 23.66
CA SER A 440 -11.28 -16.66 24.18
C SER A 440 -11.08 -18.12 23.74
N ILE A 441 -10.55 -18.35 22.54
CA ILE A 441 -10.28 -19.71 22.03
C ILE A 441 -8.87 -20.19 22.42
N GLY A 442 -8.01 -19.31 22.93
CA GLY A 442 -6.62 -19.65 23.30
C GLY A 442 -5.71 -19.84 22.09
N VAL A 443 -5.99 -19.16 20.98
CA VAL A 443 -5.14 -19.17 19.76
C VAL A 443 -4.29 -17.91 19.75
N ASN A 444 -3.03 -18.02 19.31
CA ASN A 444 -2.15 -16.86 19.19
C ASN A 444 -2.83 -15.75 18.34
N PRO A 445 -3.00 -14.52 18.87
CA PRO A 445 -3.71 -13.44 18.15
C PRO A 445 -3.13 -13.15 16.76
N LEU A 446 -1.80 -13.23 16.62
CA LEU A 446 -1.12 -12.99 15.36
C LEU A 446 -1.50 -14.01 14.28
N TYR A 447 -1.86 -15.23 14.67
CA TYR A 447 -2.25 -16.30 13.75
C TYR A 447 -3.54 -15.98 12.96
N VAL A 448 -4.42 -15.14 13.52
CA VAL A 448 -5.66 -14.71 12.84
C VAL A 448 -5.59 -13.25 12.39
N MET A 449 -4.96 -12.37 13.16
CA MET A 449 -4.93 -10.94 12.87
C MET A 449 -4.01 -10.58 11.70
N LEU A 450 -2.82 -11.19 11.58
CA LEU A 450 -1.91 -10.98 10.44
C LEU A 450 -2.57 -11.34 9.09
N PRO A 451 -3.08 -12.57 8.90
CA PRO A 451 -3.62 -12.96 7.60
C PRO A 451 -4.91 -12.21 7.24
N CYS A 452 -5.76 -11.88 8.22
CA CYS A 452 -6.95 -11.06 7.98
C CYS A 452 -6.59 -9.62 7.58
N THR A 453 -5.53 -9.04 8.16
CA THR A 453 -5.06 -7.69 7.78
C THR A 453 -4.60 -7.64 6.33
N LEU A 454 -3.83 -8.64 5.90
CA LEU A 454 -3.42 -8.75 4.49
C LEU A 454 -4.64 -8.98 3.58
N SER A 455 -5.59 -9.81 4.01
CA SER A 455 -6.83 -10.09 3.27
C SER A 455 -7.71 -8.84 3.09
N ALA A 456 -7.70 -7.90 4.04
CA ALA A 456 -8.38 -6.61 3.89
C ALA A 456 -7.77 -5.73 2.78
N SER A 457 -6.60 -6.08 2.24
CA SER A 457 -6.00 -5.41 1.09
C SER A 457 -6.25 -6.15 -0.23
N PHE A 458 -6.88 -7.33 -0.21
CA PHE A 458 -7.16 -8.16 -1.39
C PHE A 458 -8.53 -7.82 -1.98
N ALA A 459 -8.63 -6.59 -2.46
CA ALA A 459 -9.82 -6.07 -3.12
C ALA A 459 -9.56 -5.96 -4.63
N PHE A 460 -9.80 -7.05 -5.36
CA PHE A 460 -9.44 -7.22 -6.76
C PHE A 460 -10.64 -7.30 -7.72
N MET A 461 -11.86 -7.50 -7.22
CA MET A 461 -13.03 -7.80 -8.05
C MET A 461 -13.75 -6.55 -8.56
N LEU A 462 -13.99 -5.57 -7.68
CA LEU A 462 -14.83 -4.42 -8.01
C LEU A 462 -14.04 -3.12 -8.25
N PRO A 463 -14.48 -2.26 -9.19
CA PRO A 463 -13.86 -0.95 -9.42
C PRO A 463 -13.90 -0.04 -8.20
N VAL A 464 -15.01 -0.09 -7.46
CA VAL A 464 -15.26 0.80 -6.30
C VAL A 464 -14.47 0.37 -5.07
N ALA A 465 -14.04 -0.90 -5.01
CA ALA A 465 -13.41 -1.46 -3.82
C ALA A 465 -12.14 -0.73 -3.38
N THR A 466 -11.33 -0.28 -4.34
CA THR A 466 -10.12 0.50 -4.04
C THR A 466 -9.91 1.64 -5.03
N PRO A 467 -9.32 2.77 -4.60
CA PRO A 467 -9.00 3.87 -5.52
C PRO A 467 -8.11 3.46 -6.71
N PRO A 468 -7.08 2.60 -6.57
CA PRO A 468 -6.37 2.01 -7.70
C PRO A 468 -7.28 1.40 -8.76
N ASN A 469 -8.27 0.59 -8.35
CA ASN A 469 -9.22 -0.06 -9.26
C ASN A 469 -10.11 0.97 -9.96
N ALA A 470 -10.59 1.98 -9.23
CA ALA A 470 -11.42 3.05 -9.79
C ALA A 470 -10.64 3.91 -10.81
N ILE A 471 -9.38 4.25 -10.51
CA ILE A 471 -8.53 5.02 -11.41
C ILE A 471 -8.36 4.28 -12.73
N VAL A 472 -7.99 2.99 -12.72
CA VAL A 472 -7.80 2.24 -13.96
C VAL A 472 -9.10 2.03 -14.74
N PHE A 473 -10.22 1.86 -14.04
CA PHE A 473 -11.53 1.70 -14.65
C PHE A 473 -12.00 2.98 -15.37
N SER A 474 -11.66 4.16 -14.84
CA SER A 474 -12.03 5.46 -15.42
C SER A 474 -11.47 5.72 -16.83
N TYR A 475 -10.42 5.00 -17.24
CA TYR A 475 -9.85 5.12 -18.59
C TYR A 475 -10.62 4.34 -19.67
N GLY A 476 -11.70 3.62 -19.32
CA GLY A 476 -12.69 3.11 -20.27
C GLY A 476 -12.32 1.81 -21.01
N TYR A 477 -11.14 1.22 -20.78
CA TYR A 477 -10.76 -0.04 -21.42
C TYR A 477 -11.36 -1.29 -20.77
N LEU A 478 -11.78 -1.20 -19.50
CA LEU A 478 -12.18 -2.34 -18.68
C LEU A 478 -13.70 -2.37 -18.49
N GLN A 479 -14.27 -3.58 -18.54
CA GLN A 479 -15.64 -3.83 -18.10
C GLN A 479 -15.63 -4.40 -16.68
N VAL A 480 -16.71 -4.20 -15.93
CA VAL A 480 -16.84 -4.73 -14.55
C VAL A 480 -16.69 -6.25 -14.54
N SER A 481 -17.22 -6.93 -15.57
CA SER A 481 -17.11 -8.38 -15.72
C SER A 481 -15.67 -8.86 -15.97
N ASP A 482 -14.82 -8.05 -16.60
CA ASP A 482 -13.39 -8.37 -16.76
C ASP A 482 -12.70 -8.34 -15.40
N MET A 483 -12.93 -7.28 -14.61
CA MET A 483 -12.34 -7.13 -13.28
C MET A 483 -12.82 -8.22 -12.32
N ALA A 484 -14.12 -8.51 -12.30
CA ALA A 484 -14.69 -9.51 -11.41
C ALA A 484 -14.12 -10.91 -11.68
N LYS A 485 -14.06 -11.35 -12.95
CA LYS A 485 -13.55 -12.68 -13.32
C LYS A 485 -12.08 -12.86 -12.96
N VAL A 486 -11.26 -11.85 -13.26
CA VAL A 486 -9.82 -11.89 -12.96
C VAL A 486 -9.60 -11.76 -11.45
N GLY A 487 -10.36 -10.89 -10.80
CA GLY A 487 -10.28 -10.57 -9.38
C GLY A 487 -10.64 -11.73 -8.47
N VAL A 488 -11.68 -12.52 -8.78
CA VAL A 488 -12.04 -13.71 -7.97
C VAL A 488 -10.85 -14.67 -7.86
N VAL A 489 -10.16 -14.93 -8.97
CA VAL A 489 -8.99 -15.81 -8.97
C VAL A 489 -7.83 -15.16 -8.23
N MET A 490 -7.65 -13.85 -8.35
CA MET A 490 -6.66 -13.11 -7.57
C MET A 490 -6.91 -13.17 -6.05
N ASN A 491 -8.17 -13.09 -5.61
CA ASN A 491 -8.54 -13.26 -4.20
C ASN A 491 -8.19 -14.66 -3.70
N ILE A 492 -8.47 -15.70 -4.50
CA ILE A 492 -8.09 -17.09 -4.19
C ILE A 492 -6.56 -17.22 -4.09
N ILE A 493 -5.82 -16.68 -5.06
CA ILE A 493 -4.35 -16.67 -5.02
C ILE A 493 -3.84 -15.97 -3.75
N GLY A 494 -4.39 -14.80 -3.41
CA GLY A 494 -4.03 -14.05 -2.21
C GLY A 494 -4.27 -14.85 -0.93
N LEU A 495 -5.45 -15.46 -0.80
CA LEU A 495 -5.82 -16.31 0.33
C LEU A 495 -4.86 -17.50 0.48
N LEU A 496 -4.51 -18.17 -0.61
CA LEU A 496 -3.56 -19.29 -0.60
C LEU A 496 -2.15 -18.83 -0.20
N CYS A 497 -1.69 -17.69 -0.72
CA CYS A 497 -0.38 -17.12 -0.37
C CYS A 497 -0.29 -16.79 1.11
N VAL A 498 -1.30 -16.11 1.65
CA VAL A 498 -1.35 -15.72 3.05
C VAL A 498 -1.47 -16.93 3.97
N THR A 499 -2.27 -17.93 3.57
CA THR A 499 -2.38 -19.20 4.31
C THR A 499 -1.04 -19.93 4.33
N LEU A 500 -0.33 -19.97 3.21
CA LEU A 500 1.02 -20.52 3.13
C LEU A 500 1.98 -19.74 4.03
N ALA A 501 1.97 -18.41 3.96
CA ALA A 501 2.84 -17.52 4.73
C ALA A 501 2.68 -17.73 6.23
N ILE A 502 1.44 -17.71 6.74
CA ILE A 502 1.18 -17.83 8.18
C ILE A 502 1.51 -19.24 8.71
N ASN A 503 1.30 -20.29 7.92
CA ASN A 503 1.56 -21.67 8.33
C ASN A 503 3.03 -22.13 8.13
N THR A 504 3.86 -21.35 7.44
CA THR A 504 5.27 -21.69 7.18
C THR A 504 6.22 -20.74 7.90
N TRP A 505 6.70 -19.69 7.24
CA TRP A 505 7.67 -18.77 7.85
C TRP A 505 7.06 -17.88 8.93
N GLY A 506 5.78 -17.52 8.84
CA GLY A 506 5.07 -16.80 9.91
C GLY A 506 5.05 -17.59 11.21
N ARG A 507 4.79 -18.91 11.12
CA ARG A 507 4.82 -19.84 12.25
C ARG A 507 6.20 -19.89 12.91
N ALA A 508 7.27 -19.95 12.11
CA ALA A 508 8.64 -19.97 12.59
C ALA A 508 9.07 -18.63 13.22
N MET A 509 8.64 -17.50 12.64
CA MET A 509 9.09 -16.17 13.06
C MET A 509 8.38 -15.65 14.31
N PHE A 510 7.11 -16.01 14.50
CA PHE A 510 6.27 -15.51 15.60
C PHE A 510 5.88 -16.59 16.63
N HIS A 511 6.43 -17.81 16.52
CA HIS A 511 6.11 -18.94 17.40
C HIS A 511 4.59 -19.16 17.58
N LEU A 512 3.88 -19.25 16.46
CA LEU A 512 2.41 -19.21 16.42
C LEU A 512 1.71 -20.44 17.04
N ASP A 513 2.47 -21.49 17.34
CA ASP A 513 1.96 -22.73 17.95
C ASP A 513 1.59 -22.61 19.42
N THR A 514 2.21 -21.66 20.10
CA THR A 514 2.00 -21.44 21.53
C THR A 514 1.18 -20.18 21.74
N PHE A 515 0.25 -20.24 22.69
CA PHE A 515 -0.44 -19.05 23.15
C PHE A 515 0.55 -18.19 23.95
N PRO A 516 0.84 -16.96 23.53
CA PRO A 516 1.87 -16.16 24.18
C PRO A 516 1.39 -15.63 25.53
N THR A 517 2.30 -15.51 26.49
CA THR A 517 2.00 -15.04 27.85
C THR A 517 1.43 -13.62 27.87
N TRP A 518 1.90 -12.75 26.99
CA TRP A 518 1.41 -11.37 26.85
C TRP A 518 -0.02 -11.28 26.32
N ALA A 519 -0.57 -12.34 25.71
CA ALA A 519 -1.96 -12.37 25.23
C ALA A 519 -2.94 -12.86 26.30
N ASN A 520 -2.44 -13.37 27.43
CA ASN A 520 -3.25 -13.97 28.47
C ASN A 520 -3.88 -12.90 29.37
N ALA A 521 -5.21 -12.75 29.27
CA ALA A 521 -5.98 -11.82 30.10
C ALA A 521 -6.03 -12.21 31.59
N THR A 522 -5.60 -13.43 31.96
CA THR A 522 -5.58 -13.92 33.36
C THR A 522 -4.29 -13.57 34.13
N GLY A 523 -3.42 -12.73 33.55
CA GLY A 523 -2.16 -12.26 34.16
C GLY A 523 -2.25 -10.90 34.87
N MET A 524 -3.35 -10.58 35.53
CA MET A 524 -3.44 -9.54 36.56
C MET A 524 -4.08 -10.09 37.83
#